data_AF-A0A221LG73-F1
#
_entry.id   AF-A0A221LG73-F1
#
_cell.length_a   1.000
_cell.length_b   1.000
_cell.length_c   1.000
_cell.angle_alpha   90.00
_cell.angle_beta   90.00
_cell.angle_gamma   90.00
#
_symmetry.space_group_name_H-M   'P 1'
#
loop_
_entity.id
_entity.type
_entity.pdbx_description
1 polymer ?
#
loop_
_entity_poly.entity_id
_entity_poly.type
_entity_poly.pdbx_seq_one_letter_code
_entity_poly.pdbx_strand_id
1 'polypeptide(L)' 'GASKRLSNQIPLIILSTVLHDFGDHLQISMLHLLQEKEQLNHLLQEDEETANHRKLLTSQISHLNKAHQSLIDFKRSL' A
#
# COMPACT_ATOMS: atom_id res chain seq x y z
N GLY A 1 24.05 -36.03 -24.37
CA GLY A 1 22.90 -36.90 -24.06
C GLY A 1 21.68 -36.06 -23.73
N ALA A 2 20.50 -36.44 -24.21
CA ALA A 2 19.25 -35.68 -24.01
C ALA A 2 18.93 -35.41 -22.54
N SER A 3 19.28 -36.33 -21.63
CA SER A 3 19.11 -36.18 -20.18
C SER A 3 19.83 -34.95 -19.60
N LYS A 4 21.11 -34.71 -19.96
CA LYS A 4 21.88 -33.53 -19.50
C LYS A 4 21.34 -32.21 -20.05
N ARG A 5 20.74 -32.26 -21.25
CA ARG A 5 20.09 -31.07 -21.84
C ARG A 5 18.81 -30.75 -21.10
N LEU A 6 17.97 -31.76 -20.83
CA LEU A 6 16.71 -31.60 -20.09
C LEU A 6 16.94 -31.16 -18.64
N SER A 7 17.94 -31.73 -17.96
CA SER A 7 18.28 -31.34 -16.58
C SER A 7 18.68 -29.87 -16.45
N ASN A 8 19.21 -29.28 -17.53
CA ASN A 8 19.60 -27.87 -17.56
C ASN A 8 18.47 -26.97 -18.08
N GLN A 9 17.72 -27.43 -19.08
CA GLN A 9 16.66 -26.65 -19.71
C GLN A 9 15.42 -26.49 -18.84
N ILE A 10 15.03 -27.53 -18.09
CA ILE A 10 13.83 -27.47 -17.24
C ILE A 10 13.95 -26.35 -16.19
N PRO A 11 15.06 -26.26 -15.41
CA PRO A 11 15.23 -25.14 -14.47
C PRO A 11 15.25 -23.76 -15.15
N LEU A 12 15.87 -23.65 -16.34
CA LEU A 12 15.92 -22.38 -17.07
C LEU A 12 14.54 -21.94 -17.58
N ILE A 13 13.73 -22.89 -18.05
CA ILE A 13 12.34 -22.61 -18.45
C ILE A 13 11.54 -22.14 -17.25
N ILE A 14 11.65 -22.82 -16.10
CA ILE A 14 10.95 -22.41 -14.87
C ILE A 14 11.38 -21.00 -14.44
N LEU A 15 12.68 -20.73 -14.45
CA LEU A 15 13.21 -19.41 -14.09
C LEU A 15 12.68 -18.31 -15.02
N SER A 16 12.72 -18.54 -16.33
CA SER A 16 12.21 -17.56 -17.30
C SER A 16 10.72 -17.33 -17.12
N THR A 17 9.91 -18.39 -17.07
CA THR A 17 8.44 -18.23 -17.15
C THR A 17 7.81 -17.88 -15.80
N VAL A 18 8.21 -18.55 -14.73
CA VAL A 18 7.55 -18.44 -13.42
C VAL A 18 8.07 -17.26 -12.63
N LEU A 19 9.32 -16.87 -12.83
CA LEU A 19 9.92 -15.78 -12.06
C LEU A 19 10.04 -14.50 -12.88
N HIS A 20 10.65 -14.57 -14.06
CA HIS A 20 10.88 -13.37 -14.87
C HIS A 20 9.59 -12.90 -15.56
N ASP A 21 9.04 -13.71 -16.47
CA ASP A 21 7.88 -13.32 -17.27
C ASP A 21 6.66 -13.05 -16.39
N PHE A 22 6.42 -13.90 -15.37
CA PHE A 22 5.35 -13.66 -14.40
C PHE A 22 5.56 -12.36 -13.61
N GLY A 23 6.80 -12.06 -13.19
CA GLY A 23 7.12 -10.83 -12.47
C GLY A 23 6.83 -9.58 -13.31
N ASP A 24 7.27 -9.59 -14.56
CA ASP A 24 7.02 -8.50 -15.52
C ASP A 24 5.51 -8.32 -15.77
N HIS A 25 4.81 -9.42 -16.02
CA HIS A 25 3.35 -9.40 -16.21
C HIS A 25 2.62 -8.89 -14.98
N LEU A 26 3.00 -9.35 -13.79
CA LEU A 26 2.41 -8.89 -12.54
C LEU A 26 2.59 -7.39 -12.36
N GLN A 27 3.80 -6.87 -12.62
CA GLN A 27 4.07 -5.43 -12.51
C GLN A 27 3.19 -4.61 -13.46
N ILE A 28 3.08 -5.02 -14.72
CA ILE A 28 2.26 -4.33 -15.72
C ILE A 28 0.78 -4.39 -15.31
N SER A 29 0.28 -5.57 -14.91
CA SER A 29 -1.11 -5.73 -14.47
C SER A 29 -1.42 -4.89 -13.23
N MET A 30 -0.50 -4.79 -12.26
CA MET A 30 -0.67 -3.91 -11.11
C MET A 30 -0.80 -2.44 -11.53
N LEU A 31 0.01 -1.98 -12.48
CA LEU A 31 -0.11 -0.61 -12.99
C LEU A 31 -1.42 -0.36 -13.73
N HIS A 32 -1.91 -1.34 -14.50
CA HIS A 32 -3.20 -1.26 -15.17
C HIS A 32 -4.37 -1.13 -14.17
N LEU A 33 -4.34 -1.90 -13.08
CA LEU A 33 -5.36 -1.78 -12.01
C LEU A 33 -5.46 -0.36 -11.43
N LEU A 34 -4.33 0.35 -11.37
CA LEU A 34 -4.29 1.73 -10.86
C LEU A 34 -4.81 2.78 -11.85
N GLN A 35 -4.97 2.43 -13.13
CA GLN A 35 -5.47 3.36 -14.16
C GLN A 35 -7.01 3.42 -14.20
N GLU A 36 -7.68 2.36 -13.73
CA GLU A 36 -9.15 2.26 -13.72
C GLU A 36 -9.74 3.05 -12.53
N LYS A 37 -9.91 4.37 -12.71
CA LYS A 37 -10.31 5.32 -11.65
C LYS A 37 -11.56 4.93 -10.86
N GLU A 38 -12.55 4.32 -11.50
CA GLU A 38 -13.79 3.92 -10.82
C GLU A 38 -13.57 2.75 -9.86
N GLN A 39 -12.73 1.79 -10.25
CA GLN A 39 -12.38 0.64 -9.41
C GLN A 39 -11.32 1.00 -8.38
N LEU A 40 -10.45 1.97 -8.67
CA LEU A 40 -9.38 2.40 -7.78
C LEU A 40 -9.91 2.87 -6.44
N ASN A 41 -11.00 3.65 -6.43
CA ASN A 41 -11.62 4.11 -5.18
C ASN A 41 -12.11 2.94 -4.31
N HIS A 42 -12.61 1.88 -4.94
CA HIS A 42 -13.03 0.68 -4.23
C HIS A 42 -11.81 -0.11 -3.71
N LEU A 43 -10.77 -0.29 -4.54
CA LEU A 43 -9.54 -1.00 -4.18
C LEU A 43 -8.76 -0.31 -3.05
N LEU A 44 -8.82 1.02 -2.99
CA LEU A 44 -8.14 1.85 -1.99
C LEU A 44 -9.05 2.22 -0.81
N GLN A 45 -10.27 1.68 -0.76
CA GLN A 45 -11.18 1.96 0.34
C GLN A 45 -10.59 1.39 1.63
N GLU A 46 -10.35 2.26 2.61
CA GLU A 46 -9.91 1.85 3.93
C GLU A 46 -10.94 0.90 4.57
N ASP A 47 -10.44 -0.10 5.29
CA ASP A 47 -11.26 -0.88 6.19
C ASP A 47 -11.89 0.02 7.28
N GLU A 48 -13.10 -0.33 7.71
CA GLU A 48 -13.88 0.48 8.64
C GLU A 48 -13.15 0.69 9.98
N GLU A 49 -12.47 -0.34 10.49
CA GLU A 49 -11.73 -0.25 11.75
C GLU A 49 -10.56 0.73 11.63
N THR A 50 -9.83 0.65 10.52
CA THR A 50 -8.72 1.57 10.22
C THR A 50 -9.22 3.01 10.10
N ALA A 51 -10.33 3.23 9.41
CA ALA A 51 -10.94 4.55 9.26
C ALA A 51 -11.40 5.12 10.62
N ASN A 52 -11.99 4.29 11.49
CA ASN A 52 -12.42 4.68 12.82
C ASN A 52 -11.24 5.02 13.74
N HIS A 53 -10.18 4.22 13.68
CA HIS A 53 -8.95 4.49 14.43
C HIS A 53 -8.31 5.82 13.98
N ARG A 54 -8.22 6.07 12.68
CA ARG A 54 -7.73 7.34 12.12
C ARG A 54 -8.56 8.53 12.61
N LYS A 55 -9.90 8.43 12.60
CA LYS A 55 -10.81 9.47 13.11
C LYS A 55 -10.59 9.75 14.60
N LEU A 56 -10.45 8.71 15.42
CA LEU A 56 -10.19 8.84 16.85
C LEU A 56 -8.89 9.60 17.12
N LEU A 57 -7.78 9.16 16.51
CA LEU A 57 -6.48 9.81 16.67
C LEU A 57 -6.51 11.27 16.21
N THR A 58 -7.17 11.54 15.08
CA THR A 58 -7.32 12.91 14.55
C THR A 58 -8.08 13.80 15.53
N SER A 59 -9.14 13.29 16.15
CA SER A 59 -9.91 14.02 17.17
C SER A 59 -9.08 14.29 18.42
N GLN A 60 -8.33 13.30 18.91
CA GLN A 60 -7.45 13.46 20.07
C GLN A 60 -6.38 14.54 19.83
N ILE A 61 -5.72 14.52 18.67
CA ILE A 61 -4.74 15.53 18.29
C ILE A 61 -5.39 16.93 18.23
N SER A 62 -6.58 17.03 17.64
CA SER A 62 -7.33 18.30 17.60
C SER A 62 -7.63 18.84 19.00
N HIS A 63 -8.05 17.98 19.93
CA HIS A 63 -8.31 18.38 21.32
C HIS A 63 -7.04 18.82 22.04
N LEU A 64 -5.93 18.11 21.87
CA LEU A 64 -4.64 18.49 22.45
C LEU A 64 -4.14 19.83 21.90
N ASN A 65 -4.28 20.06 20.59
CA ASN A 65 -3.89 21.34 19.97
C ASN A 65 -4.73 22.50 20.51
N LYS A 66 -6.04 22.30 20.69
CA LYS A 66 -6.92 23.32 21.31
C LYS A 66 -6.50 23.62 22.75
N ALA A 67 -6.26 22.59 23.55
CA ALA A 67 -5.82 22.75 24.93
C ALA A 67 -4.48 23.50 25.01
N HIS A 68 -3.53 23.14 24.14
CA HIS A 68 -2.25 23.82 24.04
C HIS A 68 -2.41 25.31 23.67
N GLN A 69 -3.28 25.61 22.70
CA GLN A 69 -3.56 27.00 22.31
C GLN A 69 -4.18 27.79 23.46
N SER A 70 -5.13 27.21 24.19
CA SER A 70 -5.73 27.85 25.37
C SER A 70 -4.68 28.13 26.46
N LEU A 71 -3.71 27.23 26.67
CA LEU A 71 -2.60 27.47 27.59
C LEU A 71 -1.69 28.61 27.14
N ILE A 72 -1.40 28.71 25.83
CA ILE A 72 -0.63 29.83 25.27
C ILE A 72 -1.38 31.14 25.48
N ASP A 73 -2.68 31.18 25.17
CA ASP A 73 -3.50 32.38 25.26
C ASP A 73 -3.62 32.85 26.72
N PHE A 74 -3.82 31.91 27.65
CA PHE A 74 -3.80 32.20 29.08
C PHE A 74 -2.46 32.80 29.53
N LYS A 75 -1.33 32.23 29.10
CA LYS A 75 0.01 32.76 29.40
C LYS A 75 0.21 34.17 28.83
N ARG A 76 -0.34 34.47 27.65
CA ARG A 76 -0.27 35.81 27.04
C ARG A 76 -1.15 36.85 27.73
N SER A 77 -2.22 36.41 28.40
CA SER A 77 -3.12 37.30 29.15
C SER A 77 -2.66 37.62 30.57
N LEU A 78 -1.56 37.01 31.03
CA LEU A 78 -0.94 37.20 32.34
C LEU A 78 0.27 38.14 32.23
#